data_AF-A0AAJ5VD11-F1
#
_entry.id   AF-A0AAJ5VD11-F1
#
_cell.length_a   1.000
_cell.length_b   1.000
_cell.length_c   1.000
_cell.angle_alpha   90.00
_cell.angle_beta   90.00
_cell.angle_gamma   90.00
#
_symmetry.space_group_name_H-M   'P 1'
#
loop_
_entity.id
_entity.type
_entity.pdbx_description
1 polymer ?
#
loop_
_entity_poly.entity_id
_entity_poly.type
_entity_poly.pdbx_seq_one_letter_code
_entity_poly.pdbx_strand_id
1 'polypeptide(L)'
;MGVAVEVDFDQMQTMIDVLLAALSDLHGAGASLSRESQLLLGGWDGEAADAYAGRHASWQTAHGYAADELTSAITSLKRALARYQDAEATILDLVV
;
A
#
# COMPACT_ATOMS: atom_id res chain seq x y z
N MET A 1 12.03 25.48 -26.29
CA MET A 1 12.66 25.19 -24.99
C MET A 1 11.99 23.94 -24.45
N GLY A 2 12.66 22.79 -24.52
CA GLY A 2 12.12 21.54 -23.98
C GLY A 2 12.21 21.57 -22.47
N VAL A 3 11.10 21.30 -21.78
CA VAL A 3 11.14 21.06 -20.33
C VAL A 3 11.86 19.73 -20.15
N ALA A 4 13.10 19.78 -19.67
CA ALA A 4 13.77 18.57 -19.19
C ALA A 4 13.04 18.16 -17.92
N VAL A 5 12.25 17.10 -18.00
CA VAL A 5 11.71 16.44 -16.82
C VAL A 5 12.86 15.63 -16.25
N GLU A 6 13.50 16.14 -15.21
CA GLU A 6 14.49 15.40 -14.44
C GLU A 6 13.74 14.34 -13.63
N VAL A 7 13.97 13.08 -13.98
CA VAL A 7 13.33 11.93 -13.35
C VAL A 7 14.34 11.29 -12.41
N ASP A 8 14.11 11.39 -11.11
CA ASP A 8 14.91 10.69 -10.10
C ASP A 8 14.38 9.26 -9.90
N PHE A 9 15.00 8.33 -10.62
CA PHE A 9 14.67 6.91 -10.58
C PHE A 9 14.91 6.28 -9.22
N ASP A 10 15.98 6.69 -8.53
CA ASP A 10 16.35 6.18 -7.21
C ASP A 10 15.33 6.62 -6.15
N GLN A 11 14.85 7.85 -6.24
CA GLN A 11 13.79 8.36 -5.38
C GLN A 11 12.47 7.62 -5.61
N MET A 12 12.12 7.32 -6.87
CA MET A 12 10.92 6.52 -7.17
C MET A 12 11.03 5.09 -6.63
N GLN A 13 12.19 4.44 -6.78
CA GLN A 13 12.43 3.11 -6.22
C GLN A 13 12.36 3.13 -4.70
N THR A 14 12.98 4.12 -4.06
CA THR A 14 12.92 4.32 -2.59
C THR A 14 11.48 4.48 -2.12
N MET A 15 10.66 5.26 -2.82
CA MET A 15 9.23 5.43 -2.48
C MET A 15 8.45 4.12 -2.61
N ILE A 16 8.71 3.33 -3.65
CA ILE A 16 8.10 2.01 -3.83
C ILE A 16 8.44 1.10 -2.63
N ASP A 17 9.69 1.10 -2.19
CA ASP A 17 10.14 0.27 -1.06
C ASP A 17 9.50 0.70 0.26
N VAL A 18 9.39 2.01 0.50
CA VAL A 18 8.69 2.57 1.66
C VAL A 18 7.22 2.16 1.67
N LEU A 19 6.54 2.25 0.53
CA LEU A 19 5.12 1.87 0.43
C LEU A 19 4.91 0.36 0.59
N LEU A 20 5.85 -0.47 0.10
CA LEU A 20 5.82 -1.91 0.31
C LEU A 20 5.99 -2.27 1.79
N ALA A 21 6.91 -1.59 2.50
CA ALA A 21 7.07 -1.76 3.94
C ALA A 21 5.79 -1.35 4.69
N ALA A 22 5.22 -0.19 4.37
CA ALA A 22 3.97 0.29 4.98
C ALA A 22 2.80 -0.67 4.74
N LEU A 23 2.69 -1.26 3.54
CA LEU A 23 1.67 -2.27 3.23
C LEU A 23 1.87 -3.56 4.05
N SER A 24 3.12 -4.00 4.22
CA SER A 24 3.44 -5.16 5.06
C SER A 24 3.09 -4.90 6.53
N ASP A 25 3.43 -3.72 7.06
CA ASP A 25 3.11 -3.31 8.43
C ASP A 25 1.59 -3.24 8.64
N LEU A 26 0.87 -2.68 7.66
CA LEU A 26 -0.59 -2.63 7.66
C LEU A 26 -1.20 -4.05 7.73
N HIS A 27 -0.73 -4.99 6.91
CA HIS A 27 -1.19 -6.38 6.98
C HIS A 27 -0.87 -7.04 8.33
N GLY A 28 0.32 -6.79 8.89
CA GLY A 28 0.72 -7.28 10.20
C GLY A 28 -0.21 -6.79 11.32
N ALA A 29 -0.49 -5.48 11.35
CA ALA A 29 -1.43 -4.89 12.29
C ALA A 29 -2.87 -5.43 12.08
N GLY A 30 -3.29 -5.57 10.82
CA GLY A 30 -4.48 -6.28 10.34
C GLY A 30 -4.72 -7.61 11.05
N ALA A 31 -3.72 -8.48 10.93
CA ALA A 31 -3.75 -9.83 11.47
C ALA A 31 -3.66 -9.87 12.99
N SER A 32 -2.89 -8.98 13.62
CA SER A 32 -2.83 -8.91 15.09
C SER A 32 -4.17 -8.52 15.68
N LEU A 33 -4.76 -7.42 15.20
CA LEU A 33 -6.04 -6.96 15.72
C LEU A 33 -7.15 -8.00 15.49
N SER A 34 -7.17 -8.67 14.34
CA SER A 34 -8.17 -9.72 14.08
C SER A 34 -8.06 -10.89 15.06
N ARG A 35 -6.84 -11.33 15.40
CA ARG A 35 -6.63 -12.38 16.42
C ARG A 35 -7.04 -11.91 17.82
N GLU A 36 -6.62 -10.72 18.22
CA GLU A 36 -6.94 -10.15 19.53
C GLU A 36 -8.46 -9.94 19.69
N SER A 37 -9.12 -9.50 18.63
CA SER A 37 -10.57 -9.31 18.58
C SER A 37 -11.34 -10.62 18.75
N GLN A 38 -10.87 -11.72 18.14
CA GLN A 38 -11.46 -13.05 18.31
C GLN A 38 -11.35 -13.55 19.75
N LEU A 39 -10.20 -13.31 20.40
CA LEU A 39 -10.01 -13.68 21.81
C LEU A 39 -10.94 -12.90 22.74
N LEU A 40 -11.12 -11.60 22.48
CA LEU A 40 -12.03 -10.74 23.24
C LEU A 40 -13.49 -11.15 23.07
N LEU A 41 -13.94 -11.32 21.82
CA LEU A 41 -15.32 -11.71 21.51
C LEU A 41 -15.67 -13.12 21.98
N GLY A 42 -14.69 -14.03 22.04
CA GLY A 42 -14.92 -15.40 22.55
C GLY A 42 -15.28 -15.47 24.04
N GLY A 43 -15.08 -14.39 24.81
CA GLY A 43 -15.41 -14.29 26.23
C GLY A 43 -16.37 -13.16 26.60
N TRP A 44 -16.88 -12.42 25.62
CA TRP A 44 -17.79 -11.29 25.81
C TRP A 44 -19.17 -11.62 25.25
N ASP A 45 -20.21 -11.35 26.04
CA ASP A 45 -21.60 -11.51 25.65
C ASP A 45 -22.37 -10.19 25.77
N GLY A 46 -23.50 -10.11 25.06
CA GLY A 46 -24.44 -8.99 25.12
C GLY A 46 -24.03 -7.78 24.28
N GLU A 47 -24.69 -6.64 24.53
CA GLU A 47 -24.62 -5.44 23.68
C GLU A 47 -23.19 -4.89 23.49
N ALA A 48 -22.30 -5.08 24.48
CA ALA A 48 -20.90 -4.68 24.38
C ALA A 48 -20.12 -5.51 23.35
N ALA A 49 -20.40 -6.82 23.28
CA ALA A 49 -19.81 -7.72 22.29
C ALA A 49 -20.31 -7.36 20.88
N ASP A 50 -21.60 -7.13 20.71
CA ASP A 50 -22.20 -6.73 19.43
C ASP A 50 -21.66 -5.39 18.93
N ALA A 51 -21.55 -4.40 19.83
CA ALA A 51 -21.00 -3.09 19.50
C ALA A 51 -19.52 -3.18 19.08
N TYR A 52 -18.73 -4.01 19.76
CA TYR A 52 -17.34 -4.24 19.38
C TYR A 52 -17.24 -4.99 18.04
N ALA A 53 -18.05 -6.03 17.82
CA ALA A 53 -18.08 -6.77 16.56
C ALA A 53 -18.41 -5.87 15.37
N GLY A 54 -19.38 -4.96 15.52
CA GLY A 54 -19.71 -3.96 14.50
C GLY A 54 -18.55 -3.00 14.22
N ARG A 55 -17.86 -2.49 15.25
CA ARG A 55 -16.68 -1.64 15.09
C ARG A 55 -15.52 -2.40 14.43
N HIS A 56 -15.29 -3.64 14.82
CA HIS A 56 -14.25 -4.49 14.26
C HIS A 56 -14.51 -4.76 12.76
N ALA A 57 -15.76 -5.06 12.38
CA ALA A 57 -16.13 -5.22 10.97
C ALA A 57 -15.88 -3.93 10.16
N SER A 58 -16.32 -2.77 10.68
CA SER A 58 -16.05 -1.48 10.03
C SER A 58 -14.55 -1.20 9.88
N TRP A 59 -13.76 -1.57 10.88
CA TRP A 59 -12.31 -1.43 10.83
C TRP A 59 -11.68 -2.35 9.78
N GLN A 60 -12.11 -3.61 9.69
CA GLN A 60 -11.63 -4.55 8.66
C GLN A 60 -11.93 -4.04 7.25
N THR A 61 -13.10 -3.44 7.04
CA THR A 61 -13.43 -2.78 5.77
C THR A 61 -12.49 -1.62 5.47
N ALA A 62 -12.25 -0.72 6.42
CA ALA A 62 -11.33 0.41 6.24
C ALA A 62 -9.88 -0.04 6.00
N HIS A 63 -9.45 -1.09 6.71
CA HIS A 63 -8.14 -1.73 6.53
C HIS A 63 -7.97 -2.26 5.10
N GLY A 64 -8.98 -2.96 4.58
CA GLY A 64 -8.99 -3.45 3.19
C GLY A 64 -8.85 -2.31 2.17
N TYR A 65 -9.63 -1.24 2.34
CA TYR A 65 -9.53 -0.07 1.44
C TYR A 65 -8.13 0.56 1.46
N ALA A 66 -7.53 0.74 2.64
CA ALA A 66 -6.18 1.29 2.74
C ALA A 66 -5.13 0.38 2.07
N ALA A 67 -5.26 -0.94 2.23
CA ALA A 67 -4.37 -1.90 1.58
C ALA A 67 -4.50 -1.87 0.05
N ASP A 68 -5.73 -1.74 -0.47
CA ASP A 68 -6.00 -1.61 -1.90
C ASP A 68 -5.43 -0.31 -2.47
N GLU A 69 -5.60 0.82 -1.78
CA GLU A 69 -5.03 2.11 -2.19
C GLU A 69 -3.50 2.07 -2.26
N LEU A 70 -2.84 1.53 -1.22
CA LEU A 70 -1.39 1.36 -1.21
C LEU A 70 -0.93 0.45 -2.35
N THR A 71 -1.62 -0.67 -2.57
CA THR A 71 -1.30 -1.59 -3.67
C THR A 71 -1.44 -0.92 -5.04
N SER A 72 -2.47 -0.10 -5.21
CA SER A 72 -2.71 0.67 -6.44
C SER A 72 -1.62 1.72 -6.68
N ALA A 73 -1.20 2.44 -5.62
CA ALA A 73 -0.13 3.42 -5.68
C ALA A 73 1.21 2.77 -6.04
N ILE A 74 1.57 1.68 -5.37
CA ILE A 74 2.79 0.89 -5.66
C ILE A 74 2.79 0.43 -7.12
N THR A 75 1.66 -0.10 -7.59
CA THR A 75 1.53 -0.59 -8.96
C THR A 75 1.69 0.54 -9.98
N SER A 76 1.10 1.70 -9.71
CA SER A 76 1.20 2.87 -10.57
C SER A 76 2.63 3.41 -10.64
N LEU A 77 3.32 3.49 -9.50
CA LEU A 77 4.73 3.90 -9.44
C LEU A 77 5.64 2.92 -10.17
N LYS A 78 5.47 1.60 -9.99
CA LYS A 78 6.23 0.58 -10.73
C LYS A 78 6.04 0.70 -12.25
N ARG A 79 4.81 0.96 -12.71
CA ARG A 79 4.53 1.18 -14.14
C ARG A 79 5.17 2.47 -14.65
N ALA A 80 5.15 3.55 -13.86
CA ALA A 80 5.78 4.80 -14.22
C ALA A 80 7.29 4.63 -14.35
N LEU A 81 7.92 4.00 -13.36
CA LEU A 81 9.35 3.68 -13.34
C LEU A 81 9.77 2.90 -14.61
N ALA A 82 9.06 1.82 -14.92
CA ALA A 82 9.34 1.02 -16.13
C ALA A 82 9.23 1.84 -17.42
N ARG A 83 8.19 2.68 -17.55
CA ARG A 83 8.02 3.54 -18.74
C ARG A 83 9.14 4.56 -18.89
N TYR A 84 9.60 5.14 -17.80
CA TYR A 84 10.70 6.11 -17.84
C TYR A 84 12.02 5.43 -18.18
N GLN A 85 12.29 4.23 -17.65
CA GLN A 85 13.47 3.44 -18.01
C GLN A 85 13.48 3.03 -19.50
N ASP A 86 12.33 2.60 -20.03
CA ASP A 86 12.18 2.29 -21.46
C ASP A 86 12.43 3.53 -22.34
N ALA A 87 11.92 4.69 -21.91
CA ALA A 87 12.14 5.95 -22.63
C ALA A 87 13.61 6.38 -22.59
N GLU A 88 14.29 6.25 -21.45
CA GLU A 88 15.73 6.53 -21.31
C GLU A 88 16.56 5.63 -22.23
N ALA A 89 16.28 4.31 -22.24
CA ALA A 89 16.97 3.37 -23.12
C ALA A 89 16.77 3.71 -24.60
N THR A 90 15.55 4.10 -25.00
CA THR A 90 15.25 4.53 -26.38
C THR A 90 15.99 5.80 -26.76
N ILE A 91 16.07 6.78 -25.85
CA ILE A 91 16.80 8.04 -26.09
C ILE A 91 18.29 7.76 -26.22
N LEU A 92 18.87 6.91 -25.35
CA LEU A 92 20.27 6.53 -25.42
C LEU A 92 20.60 5.83 -26.75
N ASP A 93 19.75 4.92 -27.24
CA ASP A 93 19.93 4.25 -28.53
C ASP A 93 19.87 5.22 -29.73
N LEU A 94 19.09 6.30 -29.64
CA LEU A 94 18.98 7.30 -30.70
C LEU A 94 20.12 8.33 -30.74
N VAL A 95 20.88 8.47 -29.65
CA VAL A 95 21.93 9.48 -29.49
C VAL A 95 23.34 8.89 -29.67
N VAL A 96 23.47 7.55 -29.65
CA VAL A 96 24.68 6.78 -29.98
C VAL A 96 24.77 6.51 -31.47
#